data_AF-K2G0Z8-F1
#
_entry.id   AF-K2G0Z8-F1
#
_cell.length_a   1.000
_cell.length_b   1.000
_cell.length_c   1.000
_cell.angle_alpha   90.00
_cell.angle_beta   90.00
_cell.angle_gamma   90.00
#
_symmetry.space_group_name_H-M   'P 1'
#
loop_
_entity.id
_entity.type
_entity.pdbx_description
1 polymer ?
#
loop_
_entity_poly.entity_id
_entity_poly.type
_entity_poly.pdbx_seq_one_letter_code
_entity_poly.pdbx_strand_id
1 'polypeptide(L)'
;MNEHIASLDAPLEIDPSLSMAEMIADDGNGDPESLLQSSEIGLLLDDWLAQLSERQRVVIERRYGLNGADVATLDVIATDLELTRERVRQIQIEGLDRLRKIIKRGNVTRDSLL
;
A
#
# COMPACT_ATOMS: atom_id res chain seq x y z
N MET A 1 29.09 -10.65 -47.15
CA MET A 1 29.88 -9.51 -47.66
C MET A 1 28.97 -8.72 -48.58
N ASN A 2 28.81 -7.42 -48.32
CA ASN A 2 28.08 -6.36 -49.04
C ASN A 2 26.57 -6.53 -49.30
N GLU A 3 25.70 -5.74 -48.67
CA GLU A 3 25.35 -4.33 -48.97
C GLU A 3 24.50 -4.17 -50.25
N HIS A 4 23.23 -3.79 -50.06
CA HIS A 4 22.52 -2.92 -50.99
C HIS A 4 21.70 -1.88 -50.20
N ILE A 5 21.85 -0.64 -50.67
CA ILE A 5 21.45 0.66 -50.13
C ILE A 5 20.12 1.10 -50.77
N ALA A 6 19.27 1.78 -49.98
CA ALA A 6 18.18 2.73 -50.31
C ALA A 6 17.00 2.22 -51.20
N SER A 7 15.74 2.68 -51.08
CA SER A 7 15.14 3.97 -50.71
C SER A 7 13.65 3.70 -50.38
N LEU A 8 13.05 4.16 -49.27
CA LEU A 8 12.31 5.43 -49.09
C LEU A 8 11.33 5.76 -50.24
N ASP A 9 10.09 5.28 -50.17
CA ASP A 9 8.87 6.03 -50.51
C ASP A 9 7.61 5.30 -49.98
N ALA A 10 7.14 5.71 -48.81
CA ALA A 10 5.73 5.63 -48.43
C ALA A 10 5.54 6.61 -47.26
N PRO A 11 4.80 7.72 -47.45
CA PRO A 11 4.55 8.65 -46.37
C PRO A 11 3.72 7.94 -45.30
N LEU A 12 4.31 7.81 -44.10
CA LEU A 12 3.54 7.63 -42.88
C LEU A 12 2.77 8.94 -42.69
N GLU A 13 1.53 8.97 -43.15
CA GLU A 13 0.54 9.93 -42.66
C GLU A 13 0.32 9.62 -41.19
N ILE A 14 1.17 10.22 -40.37
CA ILE A 14 0.96 10.38 -38.95
C ILE A 14 -0.20 11.36 -38.84
N ASP A 15 -1.37 10.85 -38.49
CA ASP A 15 -2.52 11.65 -38.08
C ASP A 15 -2.07 12.64 -36.98
N PRO A 16 -2.00 13.96 -37.24
CA PRO A 16 -1.46 14.93 -36.28
C PRO A 16 -2.46 15.30 -35.18
N SER A 17 -3.66 14.69 -35.16
CA SER A 17 -4.65 14.84 -34.09
C SER A 17 -4.53 13.81 -32.97
N LEU A 18 -3.73 12.74 -33.14
CA LEU A 18 -3.29 11.87 -32.04
C LEU A 18 -2.05 12.47 -31.35
N SER A 19 -2.10 13.77 -31.12
CA SER A 19 -1.05 14.54 -30.45
C SER A 19 -1.06 14.22 -28.96
N MET A 20 -0.24 13.28 -28.51
CA MET A 20 0.40 13.21 -27.18
C MET A 20 -0.51 13.21 -25.92
N ALA A 21 -1.80 13.50 -26.04
CA ALA A 21 -2.76 13.71 -24.96
C ALA A 21 -3.46 12.40 -24.57
N GLU A 22 -3.55 11.43 -25.49
CA GLU A 22 -4.05 10.08 -25.17
C GLU A 22 -2.99 9.17 -24.54
N MET A 23 -1.72 9.59 -24.52
CA MET A 23 -0.63 8.91 -23.79
C MET A 23 -0.26 9.63 -22.49
N ILE A 24 -1.14 10.54 -22.03
CA ILE A 24 -1.26 10.86 -20.61
C ILE A 24 -2.59 10.23 -20.18
N ALA A 25 -2.67 8.91 -20.29
CA ALA A 25 -3.66 8.17 -19.54
C ALA A 25 -3.40 8.50 -18.08
N ASP A 26 -4.37 9.18 -17.49
CA ASP A 26 -4.37 9.73 -16.15
C ASP A 26 -3.98 8.65 -15.13
N ASP A 27 -2.70 8.66 -14.72
CA ASP A 27 -2.15 7.89 -13.60
C ASP A 27 -2.75 8.34 -12.25
N GLY A 28 -3.70 9.28 -12.27
CA GLY A 28 -4.38 9.86 -11.11
C GLY A 28 -5.80 9.36 -10.84
N ASN A 29 -6.40 8.58 -11.73
CA ASN A 29 -7.76 8.09 -11.56
C ASN A 29 -7.79 6.55 -11.60
N GLY A 30 -7.38 5.95 -10.48
CA GLY A 30 -7.65 4.54 -10.22
C GLY A 30 -9.12 4.22 -10.54
N ASP A 31 -9.35 3.12 -11.24
CA ASP A 31 -10.69 2.68 -11.62
C ASP A 31 -11.64 2.80 -10.41
N PRO A 32 -12.87 3.31 -10.55
CA PRO A 32 -13.79 3.47 -9.43
C PRO A 32 -13.97 2.18 -8.62
N GLU A 33 -13.86 1.00 -9.24
CA GLU A 33 -13.85 -0.28 -8.54
C GLU A 33 -12.60 -0.44 -7.65
N SER A 34 -11.41 -0.07 -8.15
CA SER A 34 -10.16 -0.10 -7.38
C SER A 34 -10.15 0.92 -6.23
N LEU A 35 -10.71 2.12 -6.43
CA LEU A 35 -10.85 3.13 -5.38
C LEU A 35 -11.84 2.68 -4.28
N LEU A 36 -12.94 2.03 -4.67
CA LEU A 36 -13.89 1.43 -3.73
C LEU A 36 -13.24 0.29 -2.92
N GLN A 37 -12.56 -0.65 -3.58
CA GLN A 37 -11.84 -1.75 -2.91
C GLN A 37 -10.78 -1.23 -1.93
N SER A 38 -10.01 -0.22 -2.33
CA SER A 38 -8.99 0.41 -1.47
C SER A 38 -9.61 1.03 -0.21
N SER A 39 -10.78 1.65 -0.36
CA SER A 39 -11.53 2.26 0.75
C SER A 39 -12.11 1.21 1.70
N GLU A 40 -12.62 0.09 1.17
CA GLU A 40 -13.13 -1.03 1.97
C GLU A 40 -12.01 -1.70 2.79
N ILE A 41 -10.83 -1.90 2.21
CA ILE A 41 -9.67 -2.43 2.93
C ILE A 41 -9.24 -1.49 4.06
N GLY A 42 -9.27 -0.18 3.83
CA GLY A 42 -8.98 0.82 4.87
C GLY A 42 -9.93 0.71 6.07
N LEU A 43 -11.24 0.57 5.82
CA LEU A 43 -12.24 0.41 6.87
C LEU A 43 -12.07 -0.89 7.65
N LEU A 44 -11.76 -2.00 6.97
CA LEU A 44 -11.49 -3.29 7.62
C LEU A 44 -10.23 -3.22 8.49
N LEU A 45 -9.18 -2.56 8.00
CA LEU A 45 -7.95 -2.36 8.76
C LEU A 45 -8.21 -1.53 10.02
N ASP A 46 -9.00 -0.46 9.94
CA ASP A 46 -9.39 0.34 11.09
C ASP A 46 -10.18 -0.49 12.12
N ASP A 47 -11.16 -1.30 11.68
CA ASP A 47 -11.88 -2.23 12.57
C ASP A 47 -10.93 -3.21 13.27
N TRP A 48 -9.97 -3.78 12.55
CA TRP A 48 -9.02 -4.73 13.14
C TRP A 48 -8.07 -4.07 14.13
N LEU A 49 -7.59 -2.85 13.82
CA LEU A 49 -6.79 -2.04 14.73
C LEU A 49 -7.62 -1.61 15.96
N ALA A 50 -8.91 -1.34 15.80
CA ALA A 50 -9.82 -1.03 16.90
C ALA A 50 -9.95 -2.20 17.90
N GLN A 51 -9.82 -3.45 17.45
CA GLN A 51 -9.83 -4.66 18.29
C GLN A 51 -8.52 -4.92 19.04
N LEU A 52 -7.45 -4.18 18.76
CA LEU A 52 -6.20 -4.23 19.53
C LEU A 52 -6.31 -3.43 20.82
N SER A 53 -5.51 -3.80 21.82
CA SER A 53 -5.31 -2.92 22.99
C SER A 53 -4.67 -1.60 22.55
N GLU A 54 -4.92 -0.52 23.30
CA GLU A 54 -4.38 0.82 23.01
C GLU A 54 -2.87 0.81 22.75
N ARG A 55 -2.10 0.13 23.61
CA ARG A 55 -0.65 0.00 23.45
C ARG A 55 -0.25 -0.77 22.19
N GLN A 56 -0.97 -1.85 21.85
CA GLN A 56 -0.70 -2.59 20.62
C GLN A 56 -1.03 -1.76 19.40
N ARG A 57 -2.17 -1.05 19.41
CA ARG A 57 -2.60 -0.18 18.32
C ARG A 57 -1.55 0.89 18.04
N VAL A 58 -1.15 1.65 19.06
CA VAL A 58 -0.14 2.72 18.92
C VAL A 58 1.19 2.17 18.38
N VAL A 59 1.67 1.04 18.91
CA VAL A 59 2.92 0.42 18.43
C VAL A 59 2.81 -0.01 16.97
N ILE A 60 1.68 -0.61 16.57
CA ILE A 60 1.47 -1.06 15.19
C ILE A 60 1.29 0.14 14.25
N GLU A 61 0.44 1.10 14.59
CA GLU A 61 0.20 2.31 13.78
C GLU A 61 1.49 3.07 13.52
N ARG A 62 2.27 3.37 14.57
CA ARG A 62 3.55 4.08 14.40
C ARG A 62 4.60 3.23 13.71
N ARG A 63 4.63 1.91 13.91
CA ARG A 63 5.66 1.06 13.28
C ARG A 63 5.48 0.95 11.77
N TYR A 64 4.23 1.01 11.29
CA TYR A 64 3.86 0.77 9.90
C TYR A 64 3.27 1.99 9.18
N GLY A 65 3.11 3.12 9.87
CA GLY A 65 2.59 4.35 9.30
C GLY A 65 1.09 4.30 8.99
N LEU A 66 0.31 3.65 9.86
CA LEU A 66 -1.13 3.48 9.69
C LEU A 66 -1.90 4.63 10.35
N ASN A 67 -3.13 4.88 9.91
CA ASN A 67 -4.00 5.93 10.48
C ASN A 67 -3.35 7.33 10.50
N GLY A 68 -2.51 7.63 9.52
CA GLY A 68 -1.80 8.92 9.41
C GLY A 68 -0.61 9.09 10.36
N ALA A 69 -0.22 8.03 11.09
CA ALA A 69 0.98 8.04 11.91
C ALA A 69 2.26 8.06 11.05
N ASP A 70 3.30 8.72 11.54
CA ASP A 70 4.63 8.65 10.92
C ASP A 70 5.32 7.32 11.28
N VAL A 71 6.07 6.76 10.32
CA VAL A 71 6.78 5.49 10.49
C VAL A 71 7.96 5.68 11.46
N ALA A 72 7.83 5.10 12.64
CA ALA A 72 8.84 5.14 13.69
C ALA A 72 9.54 3.79 13.91
N THR A 73 10.79 3.84 14.34
CA THR A 73 11.54 2.65 14.75
C THR A 73 11.11 2.19 16.14
N LEU A 74 11.40 0.93 16.49
CA LEU A 74 11.13 0.42 17.84
C LEU A 74 11.82 1.24 18.95
N ASP A 75 12.96 1.87 18.63
CA ASP A 75 13.73 2.68 19.58
C ASP A 75 13.05 4.03 19.85
N VAL A 76 12.56 4.67 18.79
CA VAL A 76 11.76 5.91 18.88
C VAL A 76 10.46 5.66 19.63
N ILE A 77 9.75 4.58 19.28
CA ILE A 77 8.49 4.20 19.95
C ILE A 77 8.74 3.83 21.42
N ALA A 78 9.85 3.16 21.73
CA ALA A 78 10.23 2.83 23.10
C ALA A 78 10.50 4.08 23.94
N THR A 79 11.18 5.06 23.36
CA THR A 79 11.44 6.35 24.01
C THR A 79 10.14 7.10 24.28
N ASP A 80 9.25 7.18 23.29
CA ASP A 80 7.96 7.89 23.37
C ASP A 80 6.98 7.26 24.38
N LEU A 81 6.99 5.93 24.49
CA LEU A 81 6.13 5.18 25.42
C LEU A 81 6.77 4.94 26.80
N GLU A 82 7.97 5.45 27.04
CA GLU A 82 8.77 5.20 28.26
C GLU A 82 8.92 3.70 28.58
N LEU A 83 9.17 2.90 27.54
CA LEU A 83 9.34 1.45 27.62
C LEU A 83 10.74 1.04 27.13
N THR A 84 11.14 -0.19 27.46
CA THR A 84 12.32 -0.76 26.83
C THR A 84 12.01 -1.15 25.38
N ARG A 85 13.02 -1.09 24.50
CA ARG A 85 12.91 -1.57 23.11
C ARG A 85 12.40 -3.00 23.02
N GLU A 86 12.84 -3.88 23.91
CA GLU A 86 12.37 -5.26 23.95
C GLU A 86 10.90 -5.33 24.36
N ARG A 87 10.43 -4.49 25.31
CA ARG A 87 9.01 -4.46 25.66
C ARG A 87 8.14 -4.00 24.49
N VAL A 88 8.57 -2.99 23.74
CA VAL A 88 7.87 -2.57 22.50
C VAL A 88 7.87 -3.67 21.45
N ARG A 89 8.97 -4.40 21.28
CA ARG A 89 9.04 -5.56 20.38
C ARG A 89 8.04 -6.65 20.78
N GLN A 90 7.93 -6.96 22.07
CA GLN A 90 6.93 -7.92 22.56
C GLN A 90 5.51 -7.44 22.22
N ILE A 91 5.19 -6.18 22.52
CA ILE A 91 3.88 -5.58 22.18
C ILE A 91 3.60 -5.66 20.67
N GLN A 92 4.60 -5.40 19.82
CA GLN A 92 4.49 -5.52 18.37
C GLN A 92 4.13 -6.96 17.96
N ILE A 93 4.86 -7.96 18.47
CA ILE A 93 4.61 -9.38 18.16
C ILE A 93 3.22 -9.80 18.62
N GLU A 94 2.82 -9.42 19.84
CA GLU A 94 1.50 -9.68 20.40
C GLU A 94 0.38 -9.04 19.56
N GLY A 95 0.58 -7.80 19.10
CA GLY A 95 -0.34 -7.09 18.22
C GLY A 95 -0.49 -7.75 16.86
N LEU A 96 0.61 -8.14 16.22
CA LEU A 96 0.60 -8.85 14.93
C LEU A 96 -0.07 -10.24 15.04
N ASP A 97 0.20 -10.99 16.11
CA ASP A 97 -0.46 -12.27 16.36
C ASP A 97 -1.98 -12.09 16.52
N ARG A 98 -2.41 -11.04 17.23
CA ARG A 98 -3.82 -10.71 17.39
C ARG A 98 -4.47 -10.32 16.06
N LEU A 99 -3.83 -9.48 15.25
CA LEU A 99 -4.31 -9.14 13.90
C LEU A 99 -4.48 -10.38 13.02
N ARG A 100 -3.48 -11.28 12.99
CA ARG A 100 -3.60 -12.55 12.25
C ARG A 100 -4.80 -13.37 12.68
N LYS A 101 -5.08 -13.43 13.99
CA LYS A 101 -6.25 -14.14 14.53
C LYS A 101 -7.56 -13.48 14.11
N ILE A 102 -7.63 -12.15 14.06
CA ILE A 102 -8.82 -11.42 13.61
C ILE A 102 -9.07 -11.70 12.12
N ILE A 103 -8.05 -11.53 11.28
CA ILE A 103 -8.11 -11.76 9.83
C ILE A 103 -8.54 -13.20 9.53
N LYS A 104 -7.97 -14.18 10.24
CA LYS A 104 -8.33 -15.60 10.09
C LYS A 104 -9.79 -15.89 10.44
N ARG A 105 -10.37 -15.17 11.40
CA ARG A 105 -11.80 -15.30 11.76
C ARG A 105 -12.72 -14.60 10.76
N GLY A 106 -12.24 -13.54 10.10
CA GLY A 106 -13.00 -12.78 9.11
C GLY A 106 -13.06 -13.43 7.73
N ASN A 107 -12.52 -14.64 7.55
CA ASN A 107 -12.40 -15.32 6.25
C ASN A 107 -11.73 -14.48 5.14
N VAL A 108 -10.98 -13.44 5.51
CA VAL A 108 -10.26 -12.62 4.55
C VAL A 108 -9.05 -13.40 4.05
N THR A 109 -9.10 -13.82 2.79
CA THR A 109 -8.00 -14.50 2.13
C THR A 109 -7.06 -13.48 1.51
N ARG A 110 -5.79 -13.88 1.33
CA ARG A 110 -4.78 -13.05 0.67
C ARG A 110 -5.21 -12.61 -0.73
N ASP A 111 -6.01 -13.44 -1.40
CA ASP A 111 -6.58 -13.21 -2.72
C ASP A 111 -7.60 -12.05 -2.74
N SER A 112 -8.25 -11.76 -1.61
CA SER A 112 -9.18 -10.63 -1.46
C SER A 112 -8.47 -9.32 -1.10
N LEU A 113 -7.14 -9.33 -0.98
CA LEU A 113 -6.30 -8.19 -0.59
C LEU A 113 -5.25 -7.83 -1.65
N LEU A 114 -5.27 -8.51 -2.81
CA LEU A 114 -4.32 -8.38 -3.91
C LEU A 114 -5.00 -7.86 -5.17
#